data_AF-A0AAW9SN33-F1
#
_entry.id   AF-A0AAW9SN33-F1
#
_cell.length_a   1.000
_cell.length_b   1.000
_cell.length_c   1.000
_cell.angle_alpha   90.00
_cell.angle_beta   90.00
_cell.angle_gamma   90.00
#
_symmetry.space_group_name_H-M   'P 1'
#
loop_
_entity.id
_entity.type
_entity.pdbx_description
1 polymer ?
#
loop_
_entity_poly.entity_id
_entity_poly.type
_entity_poly.pdbx_seq_one_letter_code
_entity_poly.pdbx_strand_id
1 'polypeptide(L)'
;MTKYWDHNGSIYKDDGQEDWCVYNPSLRDWERTPRAKEAYDKAGQAPFDPITEQQALVDIAEQQERYNKKIQDKIKDLRAKMKAVGAQARQAAEQLYPTFAEQSAAYREGAQAYNEGKSWRDNPHAPESGLAAPWRMGFNTRKQQVAEIRAQRAATAKQELAKEQN
;
A
#
# COMPACT_ATOMS: atom_id res chain seq x y z
N MET A 1 -11.59 -50.45 -14.66
CA MET A 1 -12.41 -50.10 -13.49
C MET A 1 -11.61 -49.12 -12.67
N THR A 2 -12.16 -47.94 -12.40
CA THR A 2 -11.47 -46.89 -11.64
C THR A 2 -11.19 -47.38 -10.23
N LYS A 3 -9.96 -47.16 -9.74
CA LYS A 3 -9.57 -47.49 -8.37
C LYS A 3 -9.19 -46.22 -7.64
N TYR A 4 -9.40 -46.22 -6.33
CA TYR A 4 -9.11 -45.10 -5.46
C TYR A 4 -8.27 -45.55 -4.28
N TRP A 5 -7.38 -44.67 -3.82
CA TRP A 5 -6.56 -44.90 -2.64
C TRP A 5 -6.52 -43.65 -1.78
N ASP A 6 -6.54 -43.82 -0.46
CA ASP A 6 -6.14 -42.76 0.46
C ASP A 6 -4.69 -43.01 0.90
N HIS A 7 -3.92 -41.93 0.96
CA HIS A 7 -2.57 -41.95 1.53
C HIS A 7 -2.17 -40.57 2.01
N ASN A 8 -1.81 -40.46 3.30
CA ASN A 8 -1.43 -39.21 3.96
C ASN A 8 -2.47 -38.09 3.77
N GLY A 9 -3.76 -38.44 3.82
CA GLY A 9 -4.88 -37.51 3.63
C GLY A 9 -4.97 -36.95 2.21
N SER A 10 -4.47 -37.67 1.21
CA SER A 10 -4.58 -37.35 -0.20
C SER A 10 -5.24 -38.51 -0.92
N ILE A 11 -6.22 -38.18 -1.75
CA ILE A 11 -7.00 -39.18 -2.47
C ILE A 11 -6.41 -39.30 -3.86
N TYR A 12 -6.05 -40.52 -4.22
CA TYR A 12 -5.52 -40.87 -5.52
C TYR A 12 -6.55 -41.65 -6.32
N LYS A 13 -6.54 -41.48 -7.63
CA LYS A 13 -7.42 -42.14 -8.59
C LYS A 13 -6.59 -42.73 -9.72
N ASP A 14 -6.85 -44.00 -10.04
CA ASP A 14 -6.37 -44.68 -11.24
C ASP A 14 -7.52 -44.77 -12.23
N ASP A 15 -7.41 -43.98 -13.29
CA ASP A 15 -8.35 -43.94 -14.40
C ASP A 15 -7.92 -44.84 -15.57
N GLY A 16 -6.88 -45.67 -15.39
CA GLY A 16 -6.35 -46.58 -16.40
C GLY A 16 -5.37 -45.93 -17.38
N GLN A 17 -4.95 -44.69 -17.15
CA GLN A 17 -3.83 -44.07 -17.87
C GLN A 17 -2.52 -44.28 -17.10
N GLU A 18 -1.37 -44.11 -17.77
CA GLU A 18 -0.02 -44.49 -17.27
C GLU A 18 0.42 -43.84 -15.94
N ASP A 19 -0.35 -42.92 -15.35
CA ASP A 19 -0.11 -42.33 -14.03
C ASP A 19 -1.42 -42.18 -13.23
N TRP A 20 -1.33 -42.18 -11.90
CA TRP A 20 -2.45 -41.77 -11.03
C TRP A 20 -2.71 -40.26 -11.06
N CYS A 21 -3.94 -39.89 -10.73
CA CYS A 21 -4.35 -38.52 -10.45
C CYS A 21 -4.52 -38.31 -8.95
N VAL A 22 -4.27 -37.10 -8.44
CA VAL A 22 -4.55 -36.72 -7.04
C VAL A 22 -5.67 -35.69 -6.99
N TYR A 23 -6.57 -35.79 -6.00
CA TYR A 23 -7.63 -34.80 -5.83
C TYR A 23 -7.08 -33.45 -5.34
N ASN A 24 -7.46 -32.36 -6.00
CA ASN A 24 -7.09 -31.01 -5.64
C ASN A 24 -8.33 -30.21 -5.19
N PRO A 25 -8.50 -29.93 -3.88
CA PRO A 25 -9.67 -29.21 -3.36
C PRO A 25 -9.73 -27.72 -3.79
N SER A 26 -8.62 -27.17 -4.30
CA SER A 26 -8.60 -25.82 -4.89
C SER A 26 -9.22 -25.77 -6.28
N LEU A 27 -9.01 -26.79 -7.08
CA LEU A 27 -9.58 -26.91 -8.43
C LEU A 27 -10.94 -27.61 -8.41
N ARG A 28 -11.25 -28.31 -7.29
CA ARG A 28 -12.38 -29.23 -7.15
C ARG A 28 -12.33 -30.37 -8.16
N ASP A 29 -11.13 -30.74 -8.58
CA ASP A 29 -10.90 -31.68 -9.67
C ASP A 29 -9.64 -32.50 -9.42
N TRP A 30 -9.43 -33.49 -10.27
CA TRP A 30 -8.27 -34.38 -10.29
C TRP A 30 -7.13 -33.75 -11.08
N GLU A 31 -5.92 -33.88 -10.55
CA GLU A 31 -4.72 -33.30 -11.16
C GLU A 31 -3.62 -34.35 -11.29
N ARG A 32 -2.97 -34.39 -12.46
CA ARG A 32 -1.74 -35.16 -12.67
C ARG A 32 -0.56 -34.28 -12.29
N THR A 33 -0.01 -34.54 -11.11
CA THR A 33 1.13 -33.80 -10.58
C THR A 33 2.35 -34.72 -10.46
N PRO A 34 3.58 -34.19 -10.39
CA PRO A 34 4.76 -35.01 -10.08
C PRO A 34 4.58 -35.85 -8.81
N ARG A 35 3.86 -35.34 -7.81
CA ARG A 35 3.51 -36.07 -6.59
C ARG A 35 2.61 -37.28 -6.86
N ALA A 36 1.65 -37.17 -7.78
CA ALA A 36 0.79 -38.29 -8.15
C ALA A 36 1.55 -39.39 -8.90
N LYS A 37 2.50 -38.99 -9.75
CA LYS A 37 3.43 -39.91 -10.40
C LYS A 37 4.36 -40.60 -9.40
N GLU A 38 4.97 -39.85 -8.49
CA GLU A 38 5.80 -40.44 -7.43
C GLU A 38 5.02 -41.42 -6.54
N ALA A 39 3.74 -41.14 -6.28
CA ALA A 39 2.86 -42.05 -5.54
C ALA A 39 2.61 -43.34 -6.33
N TYR A 40 2.34 -43.23 -7.64
CA TYR A 40 2.20 -44.36 -8.54
C TYR A 40 3.48 -45.22 -8.58
N ASP A 41 4.64 -44.60 -8.78
CA ASP A 41 5.94 -45.29 -8.85
C ASP A 41 6.27 -46.04 -7.54
N LYS A 42 5.80 -45.51 -6.40
CA LYS A 42 6.01 -46.09 -5.07
C LYS A 42 4.85 -46.97 -4.59
N ALA A 43 3.83 -47.21 -5.41
CA ALA A 43 2.65 -47.97 -5.01
C ALA A 43 2.98 -49.41 -4.53
N GLY A 44 4.09 -49.98 -5.00
CA GLY A 44 4.60 -51.29 -4.54
C GLY A 44 5.50 -51.25 -3.29
N GLN A 45 5.83 -50.05 -2.79
CA GLN A 45 6.79 -49.84 -1.69
C GLN A 45 6.16 -49.17 -0.46
N ALA A 46 5.12 -48.35 -0.65
CA ALA A 46 4.39 -47.67 0.42
C ALA A 46 2.96 -48.22 0.54
N PRO A 47 2.38 -48.24 1.76
CA PRO A 47 1.00 -48.64 1.93
C PRO A 47 0.06 -47.56 1.39
N PHE A 48 -0.64 -47.88 0.31
CA PHE A 48 -1.77 -47.12 -0.21
C PHE A 48 -3.04 -47.88 0.14
N ASP A 49 -3.89 -47.28 0.96
CA ASP A 49 -5.09 -47.95 1.45
C ASP A 49 -6.16 -47.89 0.36
N PRO A 50 -6.56 -49.04 -0.23
CA PRO A 50 -7.59 -49.04 -1.26
C PRO A 50 -8.93 -48.65 -0.64
N ILE A 51 -9.59 -47.69 -1.25
CA ILE A 51 -10.90 -47.19 -0.80
C ILE A 51 -11.95 -47.43 -1.88
N THR A 52 -13.21 -47.53 -1.45
CA THR A 52 -14.33 -47.61 -2.38
C THR A 52 -14.60 -46.23 -2.99
N GLU A 53 -15.30 -46.19 -4.12
CA GLU A 53 -15.74 -44.93 -4.74
C GLU A 53 -16.60 -44.10 -3.77
N GLN A 54 -17.48 -44.75 -3.00
CA GLN A 54 -18.29 -44.06 -1.99
C GLN A 54 -17.43 -43.42 -0.90
N GLN A 55 -16.40 -44.13 -0.42
CA GLN A 55 -15.47 -43.56 0.56
C GLN A 55 -14.69 -42.39 -0.02
N ALA A 56 -14.19 -42.53 -1.26
CA ALA A 56 -13.49 -41.44 -1.95
C ALA A 56 -14.36 -40.18 -2.07
N LEU A 57 -15.66 -40.32 -2.36
CA LEU A 57 -16.59 -39.20 -2.43
C LEU A 57 -16.80 -38.50 -1.08
N VAL A 58 -16.87 -39.27 0.02
CA VAL A 58 -16.96 -38.72 1.38
C VAL A 58 -15.70 -37.95 1.72
N ASP A 59 -14.53 -38.54 1.48
CA ASP A 59 -13.24 -37.92 1.80
C ASP A 59 -13.01 -36.65 0.95
N ILE A 60 -13.42 -36.67 -0.33
CA ILE A 60 -13.43 -35.48 -1.21
C ILE A 60 -14.29 -34.36 -0.62
N ALA A 61 -15.50 -34.69 -0.16
CA ALA A 61 -16.41 -33.71 0.43
C ALA A 61 -15.82 -33.09 1.71
N GLU A 62 -15.20 -33.91 2.57
CA GLU A 62 -14.50 -33.42 3.76
C GLU A 62 -13.31 -32.51 3.41
N GLN A 63 -12.48 -32.91 2.44
CA GLN A 63 -11.36 -32.09 1.99
C GLN A 63 -11.84 -30.75 1.43
N GLN A 64 -12.94 -30.76 0.68
CA GLN A 64 -13.56 -29.56 0.14
C GLN A 64 -14.07 -28.63 1.25
N GLU A 65 -14.72 -29.16 2.27
CA GLU A 65 -15.21 -28.39 3.42
C GLU A 65 -14.04 -27.75 4.18
N ARG A 66 -13.00 -28.54 4.50
CA ARG A 66 -11.79 -28.04 5.18
C ARG A 66 -11.12 -26.92 4.38
N TYR A 67 -11.00 -27.10 3.06
CA TYR A 67 -10.42 -26.09 2.18
C TYR A 67 -11.26 -24.81 2.12
N ASN A 68 -12.58 -24.94 1.99
CA ASN A 68 -13.51 -23.80 2.00
C ASN A 68 -13.41 -23.00 3.31
N LYS A 69 -13.34 -23.70 4.46
CA LYS A 69 -13.17 -23.07 5.77
C LYS A 69 -11.85 -22.30 5.86
N LYS A 70 -10.74 -22.89 5.39
CA LYS A 70 -9.43 -22.22 5.32
C LYS A 70 -9.46 -20.96 4.45
N ILE A 71 -10.17 -20.98 3.33
CA ILE A 71 -10.36 -19.79 2.49
C ILE A 71 -11.15 -18.70 3.25
N GLN A 72 -12.25 -19.06 3.91
CA GLN A 72 -13.05 -18.11 4.68
C GLN A 72 -12.24 -17.44 5.79
N ASP A 73 -11.45 -18.23 6.53
CA ASP A 73 -10.57 -17.71 7.58
C ASP A 73 -9.52 -16.75 7.01
N LYS A 74 -8.92 -17.08 5.86
CA LYS A 74 -7.95 -16.21 5.18
C LYS A 74 -8.59 -14.91 4.68
N ILE A 75 -9.81 -14.96 4.15
CA ILE A 75 -10.57 -13.77 3.74
C ILE A 75 -10.86 -12.88 4.94
N LYS A 76 -11.24 -13.48 6.09
CA LYS A 76 -11.51 -12.75 7.33
C LYS A 76 -10.25 -12.04 7.84
N ASP A 77 -9.10 -12.72 7.85
CA ASP A 77 -7.82 -12.15 8.24
C ASP A 77 -7.40 -11.00 7.29
N LEU A 78 -7.51 -11.18 5.98
CA LEU A 78 -7.21 -10.13 5.00
C LEU A 78 -8.10 -8.90 5.18
N ARG A 79 -9.40 -9.08 5.43
CA ARG A 79 -10.32 -7.97 5.73
C ARG A 79 -9.93 -7.25 7.02
N ALA A 80 -9.52 -7.97 8.06
CA ALA A 80 -9.06 -7.38 9.31
C ALA A 80 -7.78 -6.54 9.09
N LYS A 81 -6.81 -7.08 8.33
CA LYS A 81 -5.59 -6.37 7.94
C LYS A 81 -5.88 -5.10 7.13
N MET A 82 -6.75 -5.18 6.13
CA MET A 82 -7.17 -4.01 5.36
C MET A 82 -7.83 -2.94 6.23
N LYS A 83 -8.68 -3.35 7.18
CA LYS A 83 -9.31 -2.41 8.13
C LYS A 83 -8.27 -1.74 9.03
N ALA A 84 -7.27 -2.49 9.50
CA ALA A 84 -6.18 -1.94 10.30
C ALA A 84 -5.31 -0.96 9.50
N VAL A 85 -4.94 -1.31 8.26
CA VAL A 85 -4.21 -0.39 7.36
C VAL A 85 -5.03 0.87 7.08
N GLY A 86 -6.33 0.74 6.83
CA GLY A 86 -7.22 1.90 6.66
C GLY A 86 -7.31 2.77 7.91
N ALA A 87 -7.31 2.19 9.11
CA ALA A 87 -7.28 2.93 10.36
C ALA A 87 -5.94 3.65 10.57
N GLN A 88 -4.82 2.98 10.29
CA GLN A 88 -3.48 3.59 10.33
C GLN A 88 -3.33 4.73 9.33
N ALA A 89 -3.84 4.56 8.10
CA ALA A 89 -3.83 5.62 7.10
C ALA A 89 -4.69 6.83 7.52
N ARG A 90 -5.83 6.60 8.19
CA ARG A 90 -6.63 7.70 8.78
C ARG A 90 -5.90 8.38 9.92
N GLN A 91 -5.26 7.65 10.82
CA GLN A 91 -4.44 8.24 11.89
C GLN A 91 -3.24 9.02 11.35
N ALA A 92 -2.62 8.54 10.27
CA ALA A 92 -1.54 9.24 9.59
C ALA A 92 -2.03 10.48 8.83
N ALA A 93 -3.23 10.44 8.24
CA ALA A 93 -3.89 11.60 7.62
C ALA A 93 -4.43 12.59 8.66
N GLU A 94 -4.70 12.14 9.89
CA GLU A 94 -4.98 12.96 11.07
C GLU A 94 -3.70 13.57 11.68
N GLN A 95 -2.50 13.30 11.14
CA GLN A 95 -1.41 14.27 11.27
C GLN A 95 -1.83 15.52 10.52
N LEU A 96 -2.43 16.43 11.29
CA LEU A 96 -3.13 17.61 10.84
C LEU A 96 -2.29 18.38 9.82
N TYR A 97 -2.86 18.57 8.63
CA TYR A 97 -2.51 19.74 7.83
C TYR A 97 -2.51 20.96 8.77
N PRO A 98 -1.46 21.80 8.75
CA PRO A 98 -1.40 22.93 9.65
C PRO A 98 -2.67 23.76 9.51
N THR A 99 -3.24 24.17 10.64
CA THR A 99 -4.44 25.00 10.66
C THR A 99 -4.21 26.31 9.94
N PHE A 100 -5.27 26.99 9.51
CA PHE A 100 -5.15 28.32 8.90
C PHE A 100 -4.39 29.30 9.81
N ALA A 101 -4.57 29.21 11.13
CA ALA A 101 -3.86 30.04 12.10
C ALA A 101 -2.35 29.80 12.06
N GLU A 102 -1.92 28.53 12.03
CA GLU A 102 -0.50 28.15 11.95
C GLU A 102 0.11 28.53 10.59
N GLN A 103 -0.62 28.32 9.49
CA GLN A 103 -0.18 28.75 8.16
C GLN A 103 -0.02 30.28 8.09
N SER A 104 -0.97 31.04 8.68
CA SER A 104 -0.92 32.50 8.74
C SER A 104 0.23 33.01 9.63
N ALA A 105 0.51 32.33 10.74
CA ALA A 105 1.67 32.63 11.58
C ALA A 105 2.98 32.41 10.82
N ALA A 106 3.14 31.24 10.20
CA ALA A 106 4.33 30.92 9.40
C ALA A 106 4.52 31.91 8.24
N TYR A 107 3.45 32.33 7.56
CA TYR A 107 3.51 33.38 6.54
C TYR A 107 4.06 34.71 7.09
N ARG A 108 3.56 35.16 8.25
CA ARG A 108 4.04 36.40 8.89
C ARG A 108 5.49 36.29 9.33
N GLU A 109 5.89 35.15 9.89
CA GLU A 109 7.27 34.86 10.26
C GLU A 109 8.21 34.93 9.05
N GLY A 110 7.82 34.36 7.91
CA GLY A 110 8.61 34.42 6.68
C GLY A 110 8.78 35.85 6.17
N ALA A 111 7.71 36.65 6.20
CA ALA A 111 7.79 38.07 5.84
C ALA A 111 8.71 38.85 6.79
N GLN A 112 8.66 38.57 8.09
CA GLN A 112 9.51 39.20 9.09
C GLN A 112 10.98 38.81 8.90
N ALA A 113 11.26 37.53 8.63
CA ALA A 113 12.62 37.04 8.40
C ALA A 113 13.32 37.78 7.24
N TYR A 114 12.59 38.12 6.17
CA TYR A 114 13.13 38.96 5.11
C TYR A 114 13.51 40.36 5.60
N ASN A 115 12.66 41.00 6.42
CA ASN A 115 12.97 42.32 6.98
C ASN A 115 14.20 42.28 7.90
N GLU A 116 14.42 41.16 8.58
CA GLU A 116 15.60 40.90 9.43
C GLU A 116 16.86 40.54 8.62
N GLY A 117 16.77 40.47 7.28
CA GLY A 117 17.90 40.14 6.41
C GLY A 117 18.27 38.65 6.40
N LYS A 118 17.41 37.78 6.94
CA LYS A 118 17.62 36.33 6.93
C LYS A 118 17.48 35.75 5.52
N SER A 119 18.10 34.61 5.29
CA SER A 119 17.97 33.84 4.07
C SER A 119 16.81 32.86 4.14
N TRP A 120 16.30 32.44 2.98
CA TRP A 120 15.34 31.33 2.92
C TRP A 120 15.92 30.03 3.48
N ARG A 121 17.26 29.89 3.50
CA ARG A 121 17.97 28.75 4.09
C ARG A 121 17.83 28.69 5.61
N ASP A 122 17.52 29.82 6.24
CA ASP A 122 17.32 29.93 7.69
C ASP A 122 15.86 29.63 8.08
N ASN A 123 15.07 29.04 7.17
CA ASN A 123 13.67 28.69 7.42
C ASN A 123 13.56 27.68 8.58
N PRO A 124 12.96 28.06 9.72
CA PRO A 124 12.82 27.17 10.87
C PRO A 124 11.89 26.00 10.59
N HIS A 125 11.04 26.10 9.56
CA HIS A 125 10.03 25.10 9.26
C HIS A 125 10.54 23.90 8.46
N ALA A 126 11.75 23.93 7.88
CA ALA A 126 12.36 22.84 7.08
C ALA A 126 11.46 22.27 5.93
N PRO A 127 11.99 21.62 4.87
CA PRO A 127 11.13 21.16 3.77
C PRO A 127 10.10 20.07 4.16
N GLU A 128 10.22 19.48 5.36
CA GLU A 128 9.40 18.37 5.82
C GLU A 128 8.16 18.79 6.62
N SER A 129 8.05 20.05 7.05
CA SER A 129 6.81 20.53 7.67
C SER A 129 5.84 21.10 6.64
N GLY A 130 4.55 20.90 6.87
CA GLY A 130 3.48 21.54 6.10
C GLY A 130 3.47 23.08 6.20
N LEU A 131 4.33 23.69 7.03
CA LEU A 131 4.44 25.13 7.26
C LEU A 131 5.52 25.81 6.42
N ALA A 132 6.42 25.06 5.79
CA ALA A 132 7.48 25.63 4.99
C ALA A 132 7.00 26.37 3.74
N ALA A 133 5.91 25.91 3.13
CA ALA A 133 5.30 26.59 1.98
C ALA A 133 4.72 27.96 2.38
N PRO A 134 3.82 28.07 3.38
CA PRO A 134 3.34 29.35 3.90
C PRO A 134 4.48 30.32 4.28
N TRP A 135 5.51 29.84 4.97
CA TRP A 135 6.65 30.66 5.36
C TRP A 135 7.41 31.22 4.15
N ARG A 136 7.74 30.36 3.17
CA ARG A 136 8.43 30.80 1.93
C ARG A 136 7.59 31.78 1.13
N MET A 137 6.27 31.61 1.09
CA MET A 137 5.37 32.57 0.45
C MET A 137 5.49 33.94 1.12
N GLY A 138 5.41 34.00 2.46
CA GLY A 138 5.55 35.26 3.20
C GLY A 138 6.87 35.97 2.93
N PHE A 139 7.97 35.22 2.92
CA PHE A 139 9.31 35.74 2.62
C PHE A 139 9.39 36.34 1.21
N ASN A 140 8.93 35.60 0.20
CA ASN A 140 9.02 36.04 -1.20
C ASN A 140 8.09 37.21 -1.49
N THR A 141 6.87 37.21 -0.95
CA THR A 141 5.95 38.35 -1.08
C THR A 141 6.57 39.61 -0.50
N ARG A 142 7.18 39.52 0.69
CA ARG A 142 7.81 40.68 1.31
C ARG A 142 9.01 41.18 0.50
N LYS A 143 9.82 40.27 -0.04
CA LYS A 143 10.93 40.60 -0.94
C LYS A 143 10.46 41.41 -2.14
N GLN A 144 9.37 40.99 -2.78
CA GLN A 144 8.79 41.68 -3.92
C GLN A 144 8.27 43.08 -3.53
N GLN A 145 7.50 43.19 -2.45
CA GLN A 145 7.00 44.48 -1.96
C GLN A 145 8.13 45.49 -1.69
N VAL A 146 9.24 45.05 -1.08
CA VAL A 146 10.37 45.94 -0.82
C VAL A 146 11.05 46.38 -2.12
N ALA A 147 11.15 45.51 -3.12
CA ALA A 147 11.67 45.88 -4.44
C ALA A 147 10.76 46.92 -5.13
N GLU A 148 9.44 46.75 -5.07
CA GLU A 148 8.47 47.69 -5.62
C GLU A 148 8.55 49.06 -4.93
N ILE A 149 8.63 49.11 -3.60
CA ILE A 149 8.78 50.36 -2.84
C ILE A 149 10.08 51.08 -3.24
N ARG A 150 11.19 50.35 -3.42
CA ARG A 150 12.45 50.93 -3.88
C ARG A 150 12.35 51.49 -5.29
N ALA A 151 11.70 50.76 -6.20
CA ALA A 151 11.47 51.20 -7.57
C ALA A 151 10.60 52.47 -7.62
N GLN A 152 9.53 52.53 -6.84
CA GLN A 152 8.67 53.72 -6.72
C GLN A 152 9.45 54.93 -6.20
N ARG A 153 10.21 54.77 -5.11
CA ARG A 153 11.04 55.85 -4.56
C ARG A 153 12.06 56.37 -5.58
N ALA A 154 12.71 55.48 -6.32
CA ALA A 154 13.65 55.86 -7.37
C ALA A 154 12.96 56.61 -8.53
N ALA A 155 11.74 56.19 -8.90
CA ALA A 155 10.95 56.88 -9.92
C ALA A 155 10.53 58.28 -9.47
N THR A 156 10.06 58.43 -8.22
CA THR A 156 9.68 59.74 -7.65
C THR A 156 10.89 60.68 -7.58
N ALA A 157 12.03 60.22 -7.10
CA ALA A 157 13.25 61.05 -7.03
C ALA A 157 13.69 61.55 -8.42
N LYS A 158 13.57 60.71 -9.46
CA LYS A 158 13.85 61.14 -10.85
C LYS A 158 12.87 62.20 -11.35
N GLN A 159 11.60 62.11 -10.97
CA GLN A 159 10.59 63.11 -11.34
C GLN A 159 10.79 64.44 -10.62
N GLU A 160 11.21 64.44 -9.36
CA GLU A 160 11.51 65.66 -8.60
C GLU A 160 12.75 66.37 -9.16
N LEU A 161 13.84 65.63 -9.41
CA LEU A 161 15.04 66.17 -10.06
C LEU A 161 14.75 66.75 -11.46
N ALA A 162 13.88 66.10 -12.24
CA ALA A 162 13.48 66.61 -13.55
C ALA A 162 12.60 67.88 -13.47
N LYS A 163 11.94 68.14 -12.33
CA LYS A 163 11.18 69.37 -12.09
C LYS A 163 12.06 70.52 -11.60
N GLU A 164 13.14 70.24 -10.87
CA GLU A 164 14.09 71.26 -10.40
C GLU A 164 15.05 71.76 -11.50
N GLN A 165 15.16 71.04 -12.61
CA GLN A 165 16.03 71.37 -13.75
C GLN A 165 15.31 72.12 -14.90
N ASN A 166 14.00 72.39 -14.76
CA ASN A 166 13.18 73.21 -15.66
C ASN A 166 12.77 74.51 -14.95
#